data_AF-A0A4R4IJI3-F1
#
_entry.id   AF-A0A4R4IJI3-F1
#
_cell.length_a   1.000
_cell.length_b   1.000
_cell.length_c   1.000
_cell.angle_alpha   90.00
_cell.angle_beta   90.00
_cell.angle_gamma   90.00
#
_symmetry.space_group_name_H-M   'P 1'
#
loop_
_entity.id
_entity.type
_entity.pdbx_description
1 polymer ?
#
loop_
_entity_poly.entity_id
_entity_poly.type
_entity_poly.pdbx_seq_one_letter_code
_entity_poly.pdbx_strand_id
1 'polypeptide(L)'
;MIHAGGDFVAQGAFISAGKDVYLSAAKHIELGSRALVFRKLESIFLSGNYIPPSRSLESGSRITAKNNISLISGGDINGKAVQIQANGNTLLSAGRNITFPSLAYSAINQVNDNNKDDRHIIAQIRGNKKLTIAANGTLTTAGAKLTSGGDVTLSSGGNMCFESVQDHTYRESGREFTGSVTQQGTELTSGGVLTVISNGSLLFQATQLAAKGAMDIAAQG
;
A
#
# COMPACT_ATOMS: atom_id res chain seq x y z
N MET A 1 1.57 6.70 -21.50
CA MET A 1 1.75 5.26 -21.72
C MET A 1 3.23 4.96 -21.54
N ILE A 2 3.58 3.96 -20.74
CA ILE A 2 4.97 3.49 -20.55
C ILE A 2 4.97 1.97 -20.80
N HIS A 3 5.90 1.50 -21.63
CA HIS A 3 6.13 0.08 -21.89
C HIS A 3 7.58 -0.23 -21.57
N ALA A 4 7.82 -1.13 -20.62
CA ALA A 4 9.14 -1.64 -20.29
C ALA A 4 9.30 -3.07 -20.84
N GLY A 5 10.31 -3.30 -21.69
CA GLY A 5 10.66 -4.63 -22.19
C GLY A 5 11.24 -5.57 -21.13
N GLY A 6 11.42 -5.08 -19.90
CA GLY A 6 11.88 -5.84 -18.73
C GLY A 6 11.13 -5.34 -17.51
N ASP A 7 11.87 -4.86 -16.51
CA ASP A 7 11.28 -4.30 -15.28
C ASP A 7 10.97 -2.81 -15.44
N PHE A 8 9.90 -2.37 -14.80
CA PHE A 8 9.64 -0.96 -14.53
C PHE A 8 9.80 -0.70 -13.04
N VAL A 9 10.75 0.17 -12.67
CA VAL A 9 11.04 0.49 -11.27
C VAL A 9 10.82 1.98 -11.04
N ALA A 10 10.03 2.31 -10.03
CA ALA A 10 9.80 3.68 -9.59
C ALA A 10 9.78 3.77 -8.06
N GLN A 11 10.68 4.58 -7.49
CA GLN A 11 10.84 4.74 -6.05
C GLN A 11 10.55 6.18 -5.64
N GLY A 12 9.47 6.39 -4.87
CA GLY A 12 8.96 7.73 -4.50
C GLY A 12 8.68 8.63 -5.71
N ALA A 13 8.28 8.04 -6.83
CA ALA A 13 7.97 8.79 -8.04
C ALA A 13 6.53 9.31 -8.01
N PHE A 14 6.28 10.48 -8.60
CA PHE A 14 4.93 10.99 -8.86
C PHE A 14 4.60 10.89 -10.35
N ILE A 15 3.65 10.04 -10.70
CA ILE A 15 3.15 9.83 -12.07
C ILE A 15 1.72 10.36 -12.11
N SER A 16 1.44 11.32 -12.99
CA SER A 16 0.12 11.93 -13.12
C SER A 16 -0.27 12.08 -14.58
N ALA A 17 -1.52 11.77 -14.90
CA ALA A 17 -2.08 12.00 -16.22
C ALA A 17 -3.45 12.71 -16.14
N GLY A 18 -3.65 13.68 -17.04
CA GLY A 18 -4.93 14.38 -17.22
C GLY A 18 -6.05 13.49 -17.79
N LYS A 19 -5.73 12.27 -18.23
CA LYS A 19 -6.70 11.27 -18.68
C LYS A 19 -6.35 9.89 -18.11
N ASP A 20 -5.54 9.10 -18.82
CA ASP A 20 -5.22 7.72 -18.45
C ASP A 20 -3.74 7.54 -18.13
N VAL A 21 -3.43 6.71 -17.14
CA VAL A 21 -2.10 6.12 -16.95
C VAL A 21 -2.16 4.67 -17.37
N TYR A 22 -1.32 4.29 -18.33
CA TYR A 22 -1.07 2.91 -18.71
C TYR A 22 0.42 2.63 -18.55
N LEU A 23 0.77 1.68 -17.68
CA LEU A 23 2.12 1.18 -17.49
C LEU A 23 2.10 -0.33 -17.74
N SER A 24 2.98 -0.81 -18.62
CA SER A 24 3.25 -2.25 -18.74
C SER A 24 4.72 -2.57 -18.61
N ALA A 25 5.01 -3.75 -18.05
CA ALA A 25 6.33 -4.31 -17.93
C ALA A 25 6.31 -5.79 -18.33
N ALA A 26 7.29 -6.24 -19.10
CA ALA A 26 7.40 -7.64 -19.49
C ALA A 26 7.71 -8.56 -18.29
N LYS A 27 8.34 -8.02 -17.24
CA LYS A 27 8.78 -8.77 -16.05
C LYS A 27 8.14 -8.25 -14.77
N HIS A 28 8.68 -7.20 -14.14
CA HIS A 28 8.19 -6.73 -12.85
C HIS A 28 7.82 -5.25 -12.88
N ILE A 29 6.79 -4.86 -12.12
CA ILE A 29 6.50 -3.47 -11.76
C ILE A 29 6.83 -3.30 -10.29
N GLU A 30 7.85 -2.50 -9.99
CA GLU A 30 8.34 -2.21 -8.65
C GLU A 30 8.02 -0.76 -8.29
N LEU A 31 6.99 -0.54 -7.49
CA LEU A 31 6.59 0.76 -6.95
C LEU A 31 6.98 0.80 -5.47
N GLY A 32 8.11 1.44 -5.20
CA GLY A 32 8.68 1.49 -3.86
C GLY A 32 8.64 2.87 -3.25
N SER A 33 9.04 2.92 -1.97
CA SER A 33 9.45 4.16 -1.37
C SER A 33 10.92 4.48 -1.67
N ARG A 34 11.29 5.77 -1.63
CA ARG A 34 12.71 6.14 -1.56
C ARG A 34 13.27 5.67 -0.23
N ALA A 35 14.51 5.18 -0.23
CA ALA A 35 15.22 4.89 1.01
C ALA A 35 15.22 6.13 1.91
N LEU A 36 14.76 5.98 3.15
CA LEU A 36 14.92 7.00 4.18
C LEU A 36 16.41 7.06 4.50
N VAL A 37 17.14 7.88 3.74
CA VAL A 37 18.52 8.19 4.08
C VAL A 37 18.45 9.15 5.27
N PHE A 38 18.35 8.60 6.48
CA PHE A 38 18.80 9.27 7.70
C PHE A 38 20.33 9.34 7.60
N ARG A 39 20.84 10.20 6.70
CA ARG A 39 22.25 10.56 6.76
C ARG A 39 22.43 11.24 8.10
N LYS A 40 23.23 10.61 8.94
CA LYS A 40 23.87 11.11 10.16
C LYS A 40 24.57 12.44 9.83
N LEU A 41 23.79 13.51 9.65
CA LEU A 41 24.26 14.88 9.53
C LEU A 41 24.44 15.38 10.96
N GLU A 42 25.38 14.76 11.67
CA GLU A 42 25.72 15.09 13.07
C GLU A 42 26.14 16.55 13.27
N SER A 43 26.38 17.31 12.20
CA SER A 43 26.93 18.67 12.28
C SER A 43 25.98 19.82 11.90
N ILE A 44 24.75 19.57 11.41
CA ILE A 44 23.82 20.66 11.03
C ILE A 44 22.60 20.75 11.99
N PHE A 45 22.39 19.76 12.86
CA PHE A 45 21.14 19.61 13.63
C PHE A 45 21.23 19.99 15.12
N LEU A 46 22.33 20.61 15.57
CA LEU A 46 22.53 21.00 16.97
C LEU A 46 21.82 22.31 17.37
N SER A 47 21.07 22.95 16.48
CA SER A 47 20.22 24.09 16.82
C SER A 47 18.77 23.63 16.91
N GLY A 48 18.17 23.77 18.10
CA GLY A 48 16.93 23.14 18.51
C GLY A 48 15.70 23.35 17.63
N ASN A 49 14.71 22.49 17.89
CA ASN A 49 13.33 22.53 17.40
C ASN A 49 13.08 22.23 15.91
N TYR A 50 13.94 21.46 15.24
CA TYR A 50 13.59 20.93 13.92
C TYR A 50 12.81 19.60 14.03
N ILE A 51 11.48 19.68 14.06
CA ILE A 51 10.59 18.55 13.78
C ILE A 51 10.62 18.36 12.26
N PRO A 52 11.16 17.24 11.70
CA PRO A 52 11.07 17.02 10.26
C PRO A 52 9.59 17.03 9.86
N PRO A 53 9.16 17.94 8.98
CA PRO A 53 7.76 18.03 8.58
C PRO A 53 7.40 16.75 7.83
N SER A 54 6.45 15.96 8.34
CA SER A 54 5.54 15.06 7.59
C SER A 54 6.04 14.48 6.24
N ARG A 55 7.31 14.07 6.13
CA ARG A 55 7.90 13.52 4.89
C ARG A 55 7.40 12.11 4.56
N SER A 56 6.57 11.53 5.44
CA SER A 56 5.96 10.20 5.27
C SER A 56 5.06 10.11 4.04
N LEU A 57 4.39 11.19 3.62
CA LEU A 57 3.57 11.22 2.41
C LEU A 57 4.35 11.31 1.09
N GLU A 58 5.66 11.62 1.15
CA GLU A 58 6.56 11.69 -0.01
C GLU A 58 7.41 10.42 -0.18
N SER A 59 7.29 9.47 0.76
CA SER A 59 8.13 8.29 0.74
C SER A 59 7.75 7.33 -0.37
N GLY A 60 6.47 6.97 -0.52
CA GLY A 60 5.99 5.99 -1.51
C GLY A 60 5.72 6.58 -2.89
N SER A 61 5.82 5.75 -3.94
CA SER A 61 5.40 6.14 -5.28
C SER A 61 3.90 6.47 -5.32
N ARG A 62 3.52 7.52 -6.05
CA ARG A 62 2.14 7.97 -6.24
C ARG A 62 1.79 8.01 -7.72
N ILE A 63 0.67 7.39 -8.08
CA ILE A 63 0.13 7.36 -9.45
C ILE A 63 -1.29 7.91 -9.43
N THR A 64 -1.56 8.94 -10.23
CA THR A 64 -2.89 9.54 -10.34
C THR A 64 -3.35 9.69 -11.80
N ALA A 65 -4.64 9.48 -12.03
CA ALA A 65 -5.26 9.67 -13.35
C ALA A 65 -6.69 10.23 -13.22
N LYS A 66 -7.06 11.16 -14.11
CA LYS A 66 -8.42 11.72 -14.15
C LYS A 66 -9.46 10.79 -14.78
N ASN A 67 -9.02 9.74 -15.45
CA ASN A 67 -9.85 8.67 -15.98
C ASN A 67 -9.34 7.34 -15.42
N ASN A 68 -8.57 6.54 -16.16
CA ASN A 68 -8.21 5.19 -15.71
C ASN A 68 -6.71 5.03 -15.37
N ILE A 69 -6.41 4.10 -14.48
CA ILE A 69 -5.06 3.55 -14.28
C ILE A 69 -5.07 2.08 -14.66
N SER A 70 -4.10 1.65 -15.47
CA SER A 70 -3.84 0.24 -15.75
C SER A 70 -2.35 -0.06 -15.56
N LEU A 71 -2.04 -0.96 -14.64
CA LEU A 71 -0.71 -1.52 -14.42
C LEU A 71 -0.74 -2.99 -14.80
N ILE A 72 0.06 -3.37 -15.80
CA ILE A 72 0.09 -4.75 -16.33
C ILE A 72 1.52 -5.26 -16.30
N SER A 73 1.75 -6.33 -15.55
CA SER A 73 3.06 -6.95 -15.39
C SER A 73 3.03 -8.39 -15.89
N GLY A 74 4.02 -8.80 -16.69
CA GLY A 74 4.19 -10.21 -17.08
C GLY A 74 4.58 -11.13 -15.93
N GLY A 75 5.16 -10.57 -14.87
CA GLY A 75 5.52 -11.23 -13.62
C GLY A 75 4.79 -10.60 -12.44
N ASP A 76 5.51 -9.90 -11.57
CA ASP A 76 4.95 -9.39 -10.31
C ASP A 76 4.62 -7.90 -10.35
N ILE A 77 3.70 -7.46 -9.50
CA ILE A 77 3.53 -6.05 -9.11
C ILE A 77 3.78 -5.93 -7.61
N ASN A 78 4.82 -5.17 -7.25
CA ASN A 78 5.17 -4.90 -5.86
C ASN A 78 4.96 -3.41 -5.58
N GLY A 79 4.11 -3.09 -4.60
CA GLY A 79 3.69 -1.73 -4.27
C GLY A 79 3.88 -1.39 -2.80
N LYS A 80 5.12 -1.15 -2.37
CA LYS A 80 5.43 -0.81 -0.97
C LYS A 80 4.99 0.62 -0.64
N ALA A 81 4.06 0.76 0.29
CA ALA A 81 3.52 2.06 0.72
C ALA A 81 3.06 2.97 -0.45
N VAL A 82 2.57 2.36 -1.53
CA VAL A 82 2.19 3.05 -2.78
C VAL A 82 0.85 3.75 -2.64
N GLN A 83 0.64 4.84 -3.38
CA GLN A 83 -0.66 5.49 -3.53
C GLN A 83 -1.09 5.49 -4.99
N ILE A 84 -2.18 4.79 -5.32
CA ILE A 84 -2.69 4.67 -6.69
C ILE A 84 -4.15 5.13 -6.69
N GLN A 85 -4.46 6.19 -7.46
CA GLN A 85 -5.81 6.76 -7.47
C GLN A 85 -6.26 7.16 -8.88
N ALA A 86 -7.33 6.51 -9.34
CA ALA A 86 -8.03 6.87 -10.57
C ALA A 86 -9.43 7.42 -10.28
N ASN A 87 -9.84 8.46 -11.01
CA ASN A 87 -11.21 8.97 -10.97
C ASN A 87 -12.23 8.07 -11.72
N GLY A 88 -11.74 7.18 -12.58
CA GLY A 88 -12.48 6.11 -13.23
C GLY A 88 -12.10 4.76 -12.62
N ASN A 89 -11.55 3.88 -13.44
CA ASN A 89 -11.19 2.52 -13.06
C ASN A 89 -9.70 2.40 -12.74
N THR A 90 -9.37 1.59 -11.75
CA THR A 90 -8.00 1.16 -11.47
C THR A 90 -7.90 -0.34 -11.69
N LEU A 91 -7.03 -0.76 -12.61
CA LEU A 91 -6.72 -2.16 -12.92
C LEU A 91 -5.25 -2.45 -12.60
N LEU A 92 -5.01 -3.44 -11.76
CA LEU A 92 -3.70 -4.02 -11.50
C LEU A 92 -3.73 -5.50 -11.92
N SER A 93 -2.89 -5.90 -12.86
CA SER A 93 -2.84 -7.27 -13.37
C SER A 93 -1.41 -7.78 -13.41
N ALA A 94 -1.16 -8.91 -12.74
CA ALA A 94 0.15 -9.53 -12.66
C ALA A 94 0.10 -10.98 -13.18
N GLY A 95 1.05 -11.34 -14.03
CA GLY A 95 1.23 -12.71 -14.51
C GLY A 95 1.65 -13.68 -13.41
N ARG A 96 2.08 -13.19 -12.25
CA ARG A 96 2.40 -13.97 -11.05
C ARG A 96 1.81 -13.32 -9.80
N ASN A 97 2.56 -12.59 -8.98
CA ASN A 97 2.09 -12.13 -7.67
C ASN A 97 1.81 -10.63 -7.63
N ILE A 98 0.91 -10.21 -6.75
CA ILE A 98 0.73 -8.81 -6.35
C ILE A 98 0.98 -8.68 -4.85
N THR A 99 1.88 -7.78 -4.45
CA THR A 99 2.22 -7.58 -3.04
C THR A 99 2.21 -6.11 -2.65
N PHE A 100 1.49 -5.78 -1.57
CA PHE A 100 1.38 -4.44 -1.00
C PHE A 100 1.89 -4.42 0.45
N PRO A 101 3.22 -4.40 0.65
CA PRO A 101 3.79 -4.30 1.98
C PRO A 101 3.67 -2.87 2.51
N SER A 102 3.63 -2.75 3.84
CA SER A 102 3.77 -1.46 4.53
C SER A 102 5.24 -1.01 4.55
N LEU A 103 5.45 0.25 4.91
CA LEU A 103 6.75 0.82 5.22
C LEU A 103 6.75 1.28 6.68
N ALA A 104 7.52 0.59 7.52
CA ALA A 104 7.75 1.00 8.90
C ALA A 104 8.65 2.25 8.97
N TYR A 105 8.37 3.15 9.90
CA TYR A 105 9.19 4.31 10.23
C TYR A 105 9.04 4.68 11.71
N SER A 106 10.06 5.33 12.27
CA SER A 106 9.98 5.91 13.60
C SER A 106 9.64 7.40 13.51
N ALA A 107 8.72 7.88 14.36
CA ALA A 107 8.31 9.29 14.39
C ALA A 107 9.00 10.13 15.48
N ILE A 108 9.99 9.56 16.19
CA ILE A 108 10.77 10.23 17.23
C ILE A 108 12.22 10.51 16.78
N ASN A 109 12.81 11.57 17.35
CA ASN A 109 14.22 11.92 17.17
C ASN A 109 15.08 11.10 18.13
N GLN A 110 16.17 10.48 17.65
CA GLN A 110 17.02 9.52 18.40
C GLN A 110 17.81 10.13 19.57
N VAL A 111 17.62 11.41 19.90
CA VAL A 111 18.45 12.12 20.89
C VAL A 111 17.97 11.89 22.34
N ASN A 112 16.90 11.12 22.56
CA ASN A 112 16.44 10.72 23.91
C ASN A 112 15.80 9.32 23.87
N ASP A 113 16.53 8.29 24.34
CA ASP A 113 16.32 6.85 24.04
C ASP A 113 15.27 6.12 24.92
N ASN A 114 14.36 6.86 25.54
CA ASN A 114 13.37 6.27 26.46
C ASN A 114 11.95 6.21 25.86
N ASN A 115 11.76 6.75 24.65
CA ASN A 115 10.47 6.77 23.95
C ASN A 115 10.52 5.92 22.68
N LYS A 116 9.36 5.43 22.22
CA LYS A 116 9.21 4.70 20.95
C LYS A 116 7.98 5.19 20.20
N ASP A 117 8.05 5.26 18.88
CA ASP A 117 6.93 5.68 18.01
C ASP A 117 7.07 5.02 16.65
N ASP A 118 6.88 3.70 16.63
CA ASP A 118 6.93 2.89 15.42
C ASP A 118 5.57 2.98 14.72
N ARG A 119 5.60 3.43 13.48
CA ARG A 119 4.40 3.61 12.66
C ARG A 119 4.58 3.01 11.28
N HIS A 120 3.47 2.75 10.61
CA HIS A 120 3.47 2.20 9.26
C HIS A 120 2.83 3.16 8.26
N ILE A 121 3.44 3.25 7.08
CA ILE A 121 2.80 3.79 5.89
C ILE A 121 2.32 2.62 5.06
N ILE A 122 1.04 2.62 4.75
CA ILE A 122 0.36 1.52 4.09
C ILE A 122 0.08 1.83 2.63
N ALA A 123 -0.11 0.80 1.82
CA ALA A 123 -0.56 0.97 0.45
C ALA A 123 -2.01 1.44 0.39
N GLN A 124 -2.31 2.39 -0.50
CA GLN A 124 -3.66 2.91 -0.73
C GLN A 124 -3.97 2.84 -2.22
N ILE A 125 -4.90 1.98 -2.61
CA ILE A 125 -5.30 1.78 -4.00
C ILE A 125 -6.79 2.08 -4.14
N ARG A 126 -7.12 2.97 -5.07
CA ARG A 126 -8.48 3.43 -5.29
C ARG A 126 -8.81 3.57 -6.78
N GLY A 127 -9.96 3.05 -7.17
CA GLY A 127 -10.65 3.43 -8.40
C GLY A 127 -12.04 3.94 -8.07
N ASN A 128 -12.39 5.17 -8.41
CA ASN A 128 -13.68 5.73 -8.00
C ASN A 128 -14.88 4.98 -8.59
N LYS A 129 -14.76 4.40 -9.79
CA LYS A 129 -15.82 3.62 -10.43
C LYS A 129 -15.64 2.12 -10.22
N LYS A 130 -14.41 1.62 -10.36
CA LYS A 130 -14.07 0.22 -10.14
C LYS A 130 -12.62 0.06 -9.73
N LEU A 131 -12.37 -0.83 -8.78
CA LEU A 131 -11.05 -1.37 -8.48
C LEU A 131 -11.01 -2.84 -8.91
N THR A 132 -10.02 -3.22 -9.71
CA THR A 132 -9.75 -4.60 -10.07
C THR A 132 -8.28 -4.93 -9.84
N ILE A 133 -8.03 -5.97 -9.05
CA ILE A 133 -6.69 -6.48 -8.76
C ILE A 133 -6.71 -7.98 -9.08
N ALA A 134 -5.93 -8.39 -10.08
CA ALA A 134 -5.89 -9.75 -10.58
C ALA A 134 -4.45 -10.28 -10.60
N ALA A 135 -4.19 -11.33 -9.83
CA ALA A 135 -2.92 -12.04 -9.80
C ALA A 135 -3.13 -13.48 -10.26
N ASN A 136 -2.28 -14.01 -11.15
CA ASN A 136 -2.34 -15.45 -11.48
C ASN A 136 -1.74 -16.33 -10.37
N GLY A 137 -0.85 -15.77 -9.57
CA GLY A 137 -0.27 -16.36 -8.36
C GLY A 137 -1.01 -15.85 -7.13
N THR A 138 -0.33 -15.16 -6.22
CA THR A 138 -0.91 -14.70 -4.94
C THR A 138 -1.20 -13.21 -4.89
N LEU A 139 -2.12 -12.81 -4.00
CA LEU A 139 -2.33 -11.42 -3.57
C LEU A 139 -2.05 -11.28 -2.08
N THR A 140 -1.05 -10.49 -1.71
CA THR A 140 -0.66 -10.29 -0.31
C THR A 140 -0.62 -8.80 0.06
N THR A 141 -1.14 -8.46 1.23
CA THR A 141 -1.18 -7.08 1.74
C THR A 141 -0.82 -7.03 3.22
N ALA A 142 -0.20 -5.94 3.65
CA ALA A 142 0.07 -5.66 5.06
C ALA A 142 -0.48 -4.27 5.42
N GLY A 143 -1.67 -4.24 6.03
CA GLY A 143 -2.38 -3.02 6.43
C GLY A 143 -2.87 -2.15 5.27
N ALA A 144 -3.20 -2.67 4.10
CA ALA A 144 -3.52 -1.85 2.92
C ALA A 144 -4.96 -1.28 2.93
N LYS A 145 -5.23 -0.21 2.17
CA LYS A 145 -6.60 0.26 1.85
C LYS A 145 -6.90 0.04 0.38
N LEU A 146 -7.82 -0.87 0.08
CA LEU A 146 -8.26 -1.22 -1.27
C LEU A 146 -9.72 -0.80 -1.44
N THR A 147 -9.97 0.29 -2.18
CA THR A 147 -11.26 0.97 -2.16
C THR A 147 -11.83 1.31 -3.52
N SER A 148 -13.16 1.31 -3.63
CA SER A 148 -13.88 1.82 -4.80
C SER A 148 -15.18 2.51 -4.40
N GLY A 149 -15.57 3.52 -5.17
CA GLY A 149 -16.91 4.12 -5.07
C GLY A 149 -17.99 3.32 -5.80
N GLY A 150 -17.59 2.46 -6.74
CA GLY A 150 -18.41 1.38 -7.29
C GLY A 150 -17.84 0.04 -6.83
N ASP A 151 -17.57 -0.88 -7.75
CA ASP A 151 -17.21 -2.25 -7.40
C ASP A 151 -15.73 -2.42 -7.03
N VAL A 152 -15.45 -3.40 -6.18
CA VAL A 152 -14.11 -3.93 -5.91
C VAL A 152 -14.09 -5.40 -6.31
N THR A 153 -13.15 -5.79 -7.17
CA THR A 153 -12.92 -7.18 -7.55
C THR A 153 -11.46 -7.54 -7.29
N LEU A 154 -11.23 -8.51 -6.42
CA LEU A 154 -9.93 -9.11 -6.18
C LEU A 154 -9.97 -10.56 -6.66
N SER A 155 -9.03 -10.95 -7.52
CA SER A 155 -8.90 -12.33 -8.00
C SER A 155 -7.46 -12.81 -7.92
N SER A 156 -7.30 -14.07 -7.53
CA SER A 156 -6.01 -14.72 -7.32
C SER A 156 -6.07 -16.16 -7.81
N GLY A 157 -5.12 -16.58 -8.63
CA GLY A 157 -4.98 -17.98 -9.06
C GLY A 157 -4.40 -18.90 -7.97
N GLY A 158 -3.85 -18.32 -6.90
CA GLY A 158 -3.45 -18.99 -5.67
C GLY A 158 -3.98 -18.25 -4.44
N ASN A 159 -3.27 -18.32 -3.32
CA ASN A 159 -3.72 -17.76 -2.04
C ASN A 159 -3.87 -16.23 -2.04
N MET A 160 -4.82 -15.71 -1.26
CA MET A 160 -4.77 -14.31 -0.82
C MET A 160 -4.53 -14.20 0.69
N CYS A 161 -3.71 -13.24 1.07
CA CYS A 161 -3.40 -12.93 2.46
C CYS A 161 -3.56 -11.44 2.75
N PHE A 162 -4.49 -11.12 3.65
CA PHE A 162 -4.78 -9.77 4.09
C PHE A 162 -4.33 -9.60 5.53
N GLU A 163 -3.10 -9.10 5.70
CA GLU A 163 -2.45 -8.98 6.99
C GLU A 163 -2.66 -7.60 7.59
N SER A 164 -2.34 -7.52 8.87
CA SER A 164 -2.33 -6.28 9.63
C SER A 164 -0.90 -5.89 10.01
N VAL A 165 -0.70 -4.61 10.28
CA VAL A 165 0.54 -4.07 10.85
C VAL A 165 0.24 -3.43 12.19
N GLN A 166 1.23 -3.34 13.08
CA GLN A 166 1.04 -2.80 14.42
C GLN A 166 1.88 -1.55 14.61
N ASP A 167 1.23 -0.44 14.93
CA ASP A 167 1.90 0.76 15.39
C ASP A 167 2.09 0.70 16.89
N HIS A 168 3.29 1.02 17.36
CA HIS A 168 3.67 0.97 18.77
C HIS A 168 4.12 2.35 19.23
N THR A 169 3.45 2.89 20.23
CA THR A 169 3.88 4.11 20.92
C THR A 169 4.30 3.75 22.34
N TYR A 170 5.45 4.25 22.77
CA TYR A 170 5.97 4.13 24.12
C TYR A 170 6.45 5.50 24.59
N ARG A 171 6.06 5.89 25.80
CA ARG A 171 6.38 7.18 26.41
C ARG A 171 6.83 6.94 27.84
N GLU A 172 8.03 7.38 28.16
CA GLU A 172 8.55 7.49 29.52
C GLU A 172 8.36 8.92 30.05
N SER A 173 7.89 9.01 31.30
CA SER A 173 7.80 10.27 32.05
C SER A 173 8.27 10.03 33.48
N GLY A 174 9.54 10.31 33.76
CA GLY A 174 10.14 10.11 35.08
C GLY A 174 10.34 8.61 35.39
N ARG A 175 9.52 8.05 36.29
CA ARG A 175 9.50 6.60 36.59
C ARG A 175 8.31 5.87 35.98
N GLU A 176 7.45 6.60 35.26
CA GLU A 176 6.24 6.06 34.67
C GLU A 176 6.47 5.72 33.20
N PHE A 177 5.88 4.60 32.79
CA PHE A 177 5.96 4.09 31.43
C PHE A 177 4.54 3.87 30.90
N THR A 178 4.24 4.44 29.73
CA THR A 178 2.95 4.26 29.05
C THR A 178 3.18 3.74 27.64
N GLY A 179 2.39 2.73 27.26
CA GLY A 179 2.48 2.08 25.97
C GLY A 179 1.11 1.94 25.31
N SER A 180 1.07 2.05 23.97
CA SER A 180 -0.12 1.80 23.17
C SER A 180 0.25 1.03 21.91
N VAL A 181 -0.63 0.09 21.53
CA VAL A 181 -0.54 -0.67 20.30
C VAL A 181 -1.81 -0.41 19.49
N THR A 182 -1.66 0.03 18.25
CA THR A 182 -2.77 0.18 17.29
C THR A 182 -2.54 -0.74 16.11
N GLN A 183 -3.50 -1.62 15.83
CA GLN A 183 -3.44 -2.52 14.70
C GLN A 183 -4.08 -1.88 13.47
N GLN A 184 -3.34 -1.78 12.37
CA GLN A 184 -3.84 -1.36 11.07
C GLN A 184 -4.03 -2.61 10.20
N GLY A 185 -5.24 -3.14 10.20
CA GLY A 185 -5.65 -4.20 9.30
C GLY A 185 -5.82 -3.71 7.87
N THR A 186 -5.85 -4.64 6.93
CA THR A 186 -6.25 -4.31 5.55
C THR A 186 -7.73 -3.96 5.49
N GLU A 187 -8.10 -2.96 4.70
CA GLU A 187 -9.47 -2.49 4.49
C GLU A 187 -9.88 -2.75 3.03
N LEU A 188 -10.95 -3.52 2.82
CA LEU A 188 -11.57 -3.75 1.51
C LEU A 188 -12.95 -3.07 1.49
N THR A 189 -13.07 -1.97 0.76
CA THR A 189 -14.31 -1.15 0.77
C THR A 189 -14.86 -0.96 -0.63
N SER A 190 -16.07 -1.44 -0.88
CA SER A 190 -16.81 -1.29 -2.12
C SER A 190 -18.06 -0.42 -1.93
N GLY A 191 -18.24 0.55 -2.82
CA GLY A 191 -19.49 1.30 -2.94
C GLY A 191 -20.57 0.57 -3.73
N GLY A 192 -20.22 -0.54 -4.39
CA GLY A 192 -21.11 -1.48 -5.07
C GLY A 192 -20.87 -2.90 -4.54
N VAL A 193 -20.58 -3.83 -5.43
CA VAL A 193 -20.28 -5.24 -5.09
C VAL A 193 -18.82 -5.37 -4.65
N LEU A 194 -18.58 -6.13 -3.58
CA LEU A 194 -17.24 -6.59 -3.20
C LEU A 194 -17.10 -8.06 -3.58
N THR A 195 -16.20 -8.36 -4.52
CA THR A 195 -15.90 -9.72 -4.96
C THR A 195 -14.46 -10.07 -4.61
N VAL A 196 -14.24 -11.16 -3.89
CA VAL A 196 -12.92 -11.69 -3.53
C VAL A 196 -12.88 -13.19 -3.86
N ILE A 197 -12.13 -13.55 -4.90
CA ILE A 197 -12.07 -14.92 -5.42
C ILE A 197 -10.63 -15.43 -5.41
N SER A 198 -10.37 -16.46 -4.62
CA SER A 198 -9.10 -17.16 -4.56
C SER A 198 -9.27 -18.58 -5.09
N ASN A 199 -8.41 -19.01 -6.01
CA ASN A 199 -8.28 -20.42 -6.38
C ASN A 199 -7.41 -21.23 -5.39
N GLY A 200 -6.92 -20.58 -4.33
CA GLY A 200 -6.31 -21.25 -3.17
C GLY A 200 -7.07 -20.91 -1.89
N SER A 201 -6.33 -20.61 -0.82
CA SER A 201 -6.85 -20.18 0.48
C SER A 201 -7.06 -18.67 0.58
N LEU A 202 -7.84 -18.23 1.57
CA LEU A 202 -8.02 -16.84 1.96
C LEU A 202 -7.66 -16.69 3.45
N LEU A 203 -6.76 -15.75 3.77
CA LEU A 203 -6.46 -15.36 5.14
C LEU A 203 -6.83 -13.88 5.36
N PHE A 204 -7.64 -13.63 6.38
CA PHE A 204 -7.98 -12.30 6.88
C PHE A 204 -7.47 -12.13 8.31
N GLN A 205 -6.53 -11.22 8.53
CA GLN A 205 -6.02 -10.88 9.86
C GLN A 205 -6.36 -9.42 10.16
N ALA A 206 -7.25 -9.22 11.13
CA ALA A 206 -7.79 -7.91 11.51
C ALA A 206 -8.33 -7.09 10.31
N THR A 207 -8.73 -7.78 9.22
CA THR A 207 -9.17 -7.14 7.98
C THR A 207 -10.60 -6.61 8.13
N GLN A 208 -10.85 -5.39 7.65
CA GLN A 208 -12.20 -4.85 7.52
C GLN A 208 -12.72 -5.09 6.10
N LEU A 209 -13.94 -5.61 6.00
CA LEU A 209 -14.65 -5.83 4.74
C LEU A 209 -15.95 -5.02 4.75
N ALA A 210 -16.15 -4.18 3.74
CA ALA A 210 -17.35 -3.36 3.61
C ALA A 210 -17.82 -3.31 2.15
N ALA A 211 -19.11 -3.56 1.94
CA ALA A 211 -19.78 -3.43 0.64
C ALA A 211 -21.13 -2.76 0.84
N LYS A 212 -21.52 -1.84 -0.06
CA LYS A 212 -22.90 -1.31 -0.09
C LYS A 212 -23.85 -2.20 -0.89
N GLY A 213 -23.32 -3.00 -1.82
CA GLY A 213 -24.03 -4.02 -2.57
C GLY A 213 -23.73 -5.42 -2.02
N ALA A 214 -23.78 -6.42 -2.90
CA ALA A 214 -23.44 -7.81 -2.55
C ALA A 214 -21.97 -7.95 -2.14
N MET A 215 -21.70 -8.94 -1.29
CA MET A 215 -20.35 -9.35 -0.90
C MET A 215 -20.17 -10.83 -1.24
N ASP A 216 -19.38 -11.11 -2.27
CA ASP A 216 -19.12 -12.45 -2.79
C ASP A 216 -17.68 -12.84 -2.49
N ILE A 217 -17.47 -13.77 -1.55
CA ILE A 217 -16.14 -14.21 -1.12
C ILE A 217 -16.04 -15.73 -1.27
N ALA A 218 -15.08 -16.19 -2.06
CA ALA A 218 -14.88 -17.60 -2.36
C ALA A 218 -13.40 -17.99 -2.38
N ALA A 219 -13.12 -19.20 -1.89
CA ALA A 219 -11.82 -19.86 -1.87
C ALA A 219 -12.00 -21.30 -2.35
N GLN A 220 -11.06 -21.85 -3.12
CA GLN A 220 -11.15 -23.23 -3.61
C GLN A 220 -10.41 -24.28 -2.76
N GLY A 221 -9.61 -23.85 -1.77
CA GLY A 221 -9.08 -24.71 -0.72
C GLY A 221 -7.98 -25.68 -1.17
#